data_AF-A0A9P0KVC4-F1
#
_entry.id   AF-A0A9P0KVC4-F1
#
_cell.length_a   1.000
_cell.length_b   1.000
_cell.length_c   1.000
_cell.angle_alpha   90.00
_cell.angle_beta   90.00
_cell.angle_gamma   90.00
#
_symmetry.space_group_name_H-M   'P 1'
#
loop_
_entity.id
_entity.type
_entity.pdbx_description
1 polymer ?
#
loop_
_entity_poly.entity_id
_entity_poly.type
_entity_poly.pdbx_seq_one_letter_code
_entity_poly.pdbx_strand_id
1 'polypeptide(L)'
;MAPGTLYSYPDNFRAAKALIAAQYSKENVKLATNFVFGETNKTKEFQQKFPGGKVPAFEGNDGKCLQDSNAIAYYVANDQLRGKTEYDRSQILQWIGFAEGEILPAACAWVFPVLGIIKVEPDTQEAFNRAKNDLKDALSILNSHLLAHTFLVGERITLADIVVACNLLNPYKFVLDPNCRKVFVNVNRWFNTLVHQPEFKAVLGEVTLCSKTAQIQASGAQGQDGKSTRHILVFFTNFTIVSVLPGHRIRACLISRFRFKFLRVI
;
A
#
# COMPACT_ATOMS: atom_id res chain seq x y z
N MET A 1 -23.50 -5.11 -6.95
CA MET A 1 -22.43 -4.22 -7.44
C MET A 1 -21.69 -4.98 -8.52
N ALA A 2 -20.57 -4.46 -9.03
CA ALA A 2 -20.07 -4.86 -10.35
C ALA A 2 -19.07 -6.02 -10.27
N PRO A 3 -19.41 -7.23 -10.76
CA PRO A 3 -18.40 -8.23 -11.09
C PRO A 3 -17.44 -7.65 -12.12
N GLY A 4 -16.19 -8.08 -12.08
CA GLY A 4 -15.18 -7.54 -12.98
C GLY A 4 -13.81 -8.17 -12.85
N THR A 5 -12.89 -7.64 -13.66
CA THR A 5 -11.51 -8.09 -13.74
C THR A 5 -10.60 -7.07 -13.08
N LEU A 6 -9.77 -7.54 -12.14
CA LEU A 6 -8.73 -6.77 -11.49
C LEU A 6 -7.37 -7.11 -12.12
N TYR A 7 -6.72 -6.13 -12.71
CA TYR A 7 -5.38 -6.25 -13.28
C TYR A 7 -4.34 -5.90 -12.22
N SER A 8 -3.53 -6.89 -11.83
CA SER A 8 -2.38 -6.69 -10.93
C SER A 8 -1.42 -7.88 -11.00
N TYR A 9 -0.21 -7.71 -10.45
CA TYR A 9 0.69 -8.83 -10.20
C TYR A 9 0.29 -9.59 -8.92
N PRO A 10 0.68 -10.87 -8.77
CA PRO A 10 0.40 -11.67 -7.58
C PRO A 10 0.93 -11.03 -6.29
N ASP A 11 0.31 -11.30 -5.14
CA ASP A 11 0.72 -10.82 -3.81
C ASP A 11 0.84 -9.28 -3.65
N ASN A 12 0.19 -8.51 -4.54
CA ASN A 12 0.15 -7.07 -4.41
C ASN A 12 -0.79 -6.64 -3.27
N PHE A 13 -0.22 -6.15 -2.16
CA PHE A 13 -0.98 -5.64 -1.02
C PHE A 13 -1.98 -4.52 -1.39
N ARG A 14 -1.74 -3.76 -2.46
CA ARG A 14 -2.70 -2.76 -2.95
C ARG A 14 -3.91 -3.40 -3.62
N ALA A 15 -3.72 -4.50 -4.36
CA ALA A 15 -4.81 -5.24 -4.98
C ALA A 15 -5.63 -6.01 -3.93
N ALA A 16 -4.97 -6.49 -2.86
CA ALA A 16 -5.62 -7.19 -1.75
C ALA A 16 -6.76 -6.38 -1.13
N LYS A 17 -6.64 -5.04 -1.04
CA LYS A 17 -7.70 -4.14 -0.55
C LYS A 17 -9.04 -4.39 -1.25
N ALA A 18 -9.02 -4.41 -2.59
CA ALA A 18 -10.22 -4.61 -3.40
C ALA A 18 -10.72 -6.06 -3.34
N LEU A 19 -9.81 -7.03 -3.35
CA LEU A 19 -10.18 -8.45 -3.28
C LEU A 19 -10.84 -8.80 -1.94
N ILE A 20 -10.32 -8.29 -0.81
CA ILE A 20 -10.91 -8.49 0.51
C ILE A 20 -12.27 -7.79 0.59
N ALA A 21 -12.36 -6.55 0.12
CA ALA A 21 -13.64 -5.82 0.07
C ALA A 21 -14.70 -6.57 -0.77
N ALA A 22 -14.28 -7.19 -1.87
CA ALA A 22 -15.15 -8.02 -2.70
C ALA A 22 -15.61 -9.30 -1.98
N GLN A 23 -14.76 -9.95 -1.17
CA GLN A 23 -15.15 -11.11 -0.34
C GLN A 23 -16.29 -10.76 0.64
N TYR A 24 -16.13 -9.69 1.43
CA TYR A 24 -17.18 -9.21 2.34
C TYR A 24 -18.47 -8.82 1.62
N SER A 25 -18.33 -8.31 0.40
CA SER A 25 -19.47 -7.86 -0.41
C SER A 25 -20.09 -8.98 -1.24
N LYS A 26 -19.47 -10.18 -1.24
CA LYS A 26 -19.85 -11.32 -2.09
C LYS A 26 -19.86 -10.96 -3.58
N GLU A 27 -18.97 -10.06 -3.98
CA GLU A 27 -18.82 -9.60 -5.36
C GLU A 27 -17.79 -10.46 -6.11
N ASN A 28 -18.07 -10.75 -7.38
CA ASN A 28 -17.21 -11.61 -8.20
C ASN A 28 -16.13 -10.78 -8.91
N VAL A 29 -15.09 -10.42 -8.15
CA VAL A 29 -13.89 -9.73 -8.66
C VAL A 29 -12.76 -10.73 -8.80
N LYS A 30 -12.26 -10.93 -10.02
CA LYS A 30 -11.20 -11.90 -10.32
C LYS A 30 -9.91 -11.21 -10.73
N LEU A 31 -8.78 -11.72 -10.25
CA LEU A 31 -7.48 -11.28 -10.74
C LEU A 31 -7.28 -11.78 -12.18
N ALA A 32 -6.80 -10.90 -13.06
CA ALA A 32 -6.52 -11.24 -14.46
C ALA A 32 -5.42 -12.32 -14.55
N THR A 33 -5.73 -13.46 -15.15
CA THR A 33 -4.77 -14.59 -15.29
C THR A 33 -3.64 -14.31 -16.27
N ASN A 34 -3.88 -13.44 -17.25
CA ASN A 34 -2.96 -13.17 -18.37
C ASN A 34 -2.22 -11.84 -18.19
N PHE A 35 -2.21 -11.28 -16.98
CA PHE A 35 -1.54 -10.01 -16.71
C PHE A 35 -0.05 -10.22 -16.41
N VAL A 36 0.80 -9.60 -17.21
CA VAL A 36 2.26 -9.58 -17.01
C VAL A 36 2.71 -8.15 -16.72
N PHE A 37 3.18 -7.92 -15.49
CA PHE A 37 3.64 -6.59 -15.08
C PHE A 37 4.91 -6.19 -15.84
N GLY A 38 4.92 -4.96 -16.35
CA GLY A 38 5.98 -4.42 -17.20
C GLY A 38 5.74 -4.64 -18.69
N GLU A 39 4.78 -5.49 -19.07
CA GLU A 39 4.41 -5.79 -20.46
C GLU A 39 2.97 -5.36 -20.73
N THR A 40 1.98 -6.04 -20.12
CA THR A 40 0.55 -5.78 -20.34
C THR A 40 0.18 -4.34 -19.99
N ASN A 41 0.69 -3.81 -18.87
CA ASN A 41 0.38 -2.43 -18.45
C ASN A 41 1.10 -1.33 -19.25
N LYS A 42 1.98 -1.70 -20.18
CA LYS A 42 2.66 -0.77 -21.09
C LYS A 42 2.06 -0.77 -22.50
N THR A 43 1.14 -1.69 -22.82
CA THR A 43 0.51 -1.70 -24.15
C THR A 43 -0.42 -0.51 -24.32
N LYS A 44 -0.66 -0.11 -25.57
CA LYS A 44 -1.53 1.03 -25.88
C LYS A 44 -2.98 0.75 -25.48
N GLU A 45 -3.43 -0.49 -25.64
CA GLU A 45 -4.78 -0.94 -25.31
C GLU A 45 -5.03 -0.82 -23.81
N PHE A 46 -4.05 -1.20 -22.98
CA PHE A 46 -4.15 -1.06 -21.53
C PHE A 46 -4.12 0.41 -21.11
N GLN A 47 -3.22 1.22 -21.67
CA GLN A 47 -3.09 2.63 -21.32
C GLN A 47 -4.26 3.50 -21.80
N GLN A 48 -4.97 3.07 -22.85
CA GLN A 48 -6.23 3.68 -23.29
C GLN A 48 -7.32 3.53 -22.22
N LYS A 49 -7.42 2.37 -21.57
CA LYS A 49 -8.37 2.13 -20.47
C LYS A 49 -7.89 2.73 -19.15
N PHE A 50 -6.58 2.64 -18.90
CA PHE A 50 -5.95 2.99 -17.63
C PHE A 50 -4.77 3.94 -17.84
N PRO A 51 -5.04 5.25 -17.95
CA PRO A 51 -4.00 6.26 -18.10
C PRO A 51 -2.88 6.09 -17.06
N GLY A 52 -1.62 6.07 -17.52
CA GLY A 52 -0.45 5.91 -16.67
C GLY A 52 -0.05 4.45 -16.36
N GLY A 53 -0.82 3.44 -16.81
CA GLY A 53 -0.39 2.03 -16.76
C GLY A 53 -0.05 1.51 -15.36
N LYS A 54 -0.64 2.11 -14.31
CA LYS A 54 -0.46 1.70 -12.92
C LYS A 54 -1.43 0.58 -12.57
N VAL A 55 -1.03 -0.26 -11.62
CA VAL A 55 -1.87 -1.33 -11.05
C VAL A 55 -1.93 -1.22 -9.53
N PRO A 56 -3.04 -1.61 -8.88
CA PRO A 56 -4.21 -2.28 -9.45
C PRO A 56 -5.07 -1.38 -10.35
N ALA A 57 -5.67 -1.99 -11.36
CA ALA A 57 -6.64 -1.38 -12.27
C ALA A 57 -7.84 -2.33 -12.42
N PHE A 58 -9.06 -1.81 -12.51
CA PHE A 58 -10.28 -2.60 -12.52
C PHE A 58 -11.12 -2.29 -13.74
N GLU A 59 -11.63 -3.33 -14.41
CA GLU A 59 -12.63 -3.23 -15.45
C GLU A 59 -13.87 -4.04 -15.05
N GLY A 60 -15.00 -3.36 -14.85
CA GLY A 60 -16.28 -4.00 -14.60
C GLY A 60 -16.81 -4.69 -15.85
N ASN A 61 -17.68 -5.69 -15.66
CA ASN A 61 -18.38 -6.34 -16.78
C ASN A 61 -19.26 -5.37 -17.58
N ASP A 62 -19.58 -4.21 -17.01
CA ASP A 62 -20.27 -3.09 -17.65
C ASP A 62 -19.33 -2.15 -18.45
N GLY A 63 -18.05 -2.52 -18.58
CA GLY A 63 -17.02 -1.75 -19.29
C GLY A 63 -16.47 -0.56 -18.51
N LYS A 64 -16.94 -0.29 -17.29
CA LYS A 64 -16.43 0.81 -16.47
C LYS A 64 -15.02 0.50 -15.97
N CYS A 65 -14.11 1.43 -16.20
CA CYS A 65 -12.72 1.32 -15.79
C CYS A 65 -12.46 2.20 -14.57
N LEU A 66 -11.76 1.65 -13.57
CA LEU A 66 -11.30 2.38 -12.39
C LEU A 66 -9.82 2.13 -12.13
N GLN A 67 -9.14 3.18 -11.68
CA GLN A 67 -7.78 3.14 -11.17
C GLN A 67 -7.80 3.60 -9.71
N ASP A 68 -6.64 3.51 -9.05
CA ASP A 68 -6.46 3.72 -7.61
C ASP A 68 -7.03 2.58 -6.73
N SER A 69 -6.18 2.00 -5.87
CA SER A 69 -6.57 0.84 -5.07
C SER A 69 -7.69 1.14 -4.07
N ASN A 70 -7.74 2.36 -3.54
CA ASN A 70 -8.74 2.74 -2.54
C ASN A 70 -10.08 3.02 -3.23
N ALA A 71 -10.06 3.67 -4.40
CA ALA A 71 -11.26 3.88 -5.22
C ALA A 71 -11.86 2.55 -5.70
N ILE A 72 -11.03 1.61 -6.17
CA ILE A 72 -11.49 0.28 -6.57
C ILE A 72 -12.09 -0.46 -5.37
N ALA A 73 -11.40 -0.47 -4.22
CA ALA A 73 -11.90 -1.09 -3.00
C ALA A 73 -13.25 -0.49 -2.55
N TYR A 74 -13.40 0.84 -2.64
CA TYR A 74 -14.66 1.53 -2.35
C TYR A 74 -15.78 1.13 -3.32
N TYR A 75 -15.47 0.99 -4.61
CA TYR A 75 -16.46 0.65 -5.63
C TYR A 75 -17.03 -0.77 -5.44
N VAL A 76 -16.17 -1.73 -5.05
CA VAL A 76 -16.58 -3.14 -4.85
C VAL A 76 -17.09 -3.43 -3.43
N ALA A 77 -16.98 -2.46 -2.51
CA ALA A 77 -17.44 -2.58 -1.13
C ALA A 77 -18.96 -2.43 -0.98
N ASN A 78 -19.56 -3.17 -0.05
CA ASN A 78 -20.95 -3.00 0.37
C ASN A 78 -21.14 -1.79 1.30
N ASP A 79 -22.41 -1.48 1.62
CA ASP A 79 -22.73 -0.32 2.47
C ASP A 79 -22.14 -0.43 3.88
N GLN A 80 -22.01 -1.65 4.41
CA GLN A 80 -21.41 -1.88 5.72
C GLN A 80 -19.92 -1.52 5.72
N LEU A 81 -19.18 -1.86 4.65
CA LEU A 81 -17.77 -1.52 4.50
C LEU A 81 -17.55 -0.02 4.24
N ARG A 82 -18.51 0.65 3.60
CA ARG A 82 -18.47 2.09 3.34
C ARG A 82 -18.90 2.96 4.53
N GLY A 83 -19.56 2.38 5.53
CA GLY A 83 -20.07 3.09 6.70
C GLY A 83 -21.55 3.45 6.57
N LYS A 84 -22.26 3.36 7.71
CA LYS A 84 -23.72 3.53 7.79
C LYS A 84 -24.16 4.98 7.81
N THR A 85 -23.40 5.83 8.52
CA THR A 85 -23.67 7.26 8.63
C THR A 85 -22.64 8.08 7.84
N GLU A 86 -22.96 9.34 7.55
CA GLU A 86 -22.00 10.28 6.96
C GLU A 86 -20.77 10.48 7.87
N TYR A 87 -20.96 10.41 9.18
CA TYR A 87 -19.85 10.48 10.13
C TYR A 87 -18.95 9.23 10.06
N ASP A 88 -19.52 8.03 9.95
CA ASP A 88 -18.73 6.80 9.75
C ASP A 88 -17.93 6.86 8.44
N ARG A 89 -18.59 7.30 7.35
CA ARG A 89 -17.94 7.49 6.03
C ARG A 89 -16.76 8.46 6.13
N SER A 90 -16.92 9.55 6.88
CA SER A 90 -15.88 10.54 7.10
C SER A 90 -14.71 9.96 7.92
N GLN A 91 -14.99 9.19 8.98
CA GLN A 91 -13.96 8.50 9.75
C GLN A 91 -13.22 7.45 8.91
N ILE A 92 -13.93 6.74 8.02
CA ILE A 92 -13.30 5.79 7.10
C ILE A 92 -12.31 6.52 6.17
N LEU A 93 -12.73 7.65 5.60
CA LEU A 93 -11.85 8.49 4.76
C LEU A 93 -10.65 9.03 5.56
N GLN A 94 -10.84 9.42 6.82
CA GLN A 94 -9.76 9.84 7.72
C GLN A 94 -8.71 8.73 7.88
N TRP A 95 -9.14 7.50 8.15
CA TRP A 95 -8.22 6.37 8.32
C TRP A 95 -7.55 5.95 7.01
N ILE A 96 -8.24 6.04 5.87
CA ILE A 96 -7.63 5.83 4.55
C ILE A 96 -6.57 6.90 4.29
N GLY A 97 -6.87 8.17 4.56
CA GLY A 97 -5.91 9.27 4.42
C GLY A 97 -4.68 9.08 5.31
N PHE A 98 -4.88 8.69 6.57
CA PHE A 98 -3.80 8.35 7.49
C PHE A 98 -2.96 7.17 6.98
N ALA A 99 -3.60 6.12 6.44
CA ALA A 99 -2.89 4.96 5.90
C ALA A 99 -2.02 5.30 4.69
N GLU A 100 -2.47 6.20 3.82
CA GLU A 100 -1.73 6.61 2.61
C GLU A 100 -0.69 7.70 2.89
N GLY A 101 -0.92 8.57 3.88
CA GLY A 101 -0.02 9.67 4.23
C GLY A 101 1.08 9.28 5.21
N GLU A 102 0.75 8.50 6.23
CA GLU A 102 1.67 8.23 7.35
C GLU A 102 2.25 6.80 7.29
N ILE A 103 1.37 5.80 7.07
CA ILE A 103 1.80 4.39 7.13
C ILE A 103 2.52 3.97 5.85
N LEU A 104 1.88 4.14 4.69
CA LEU A 104 2.35 3.56 3.43
C LEU A 104 3.75 4.06 3.03
N PRO A 105 4.07 5.38 3.11
CA PRO A 105 5.41 5.88 2.77
C PRO A 105 6.48 5.29 3.68
N ALA A 106 6.26 5.33 5.00
CA ALA A 106 7.18 4.83 6.01
C ALA A 106 7.39 3.31 5.90
N ALA A 107 6.29 2.57 5.69
CA ALA A 107 6.31 1.12 5.46
C ALA A 107 7.13 0.76 4.21
N CYS A 108 6.92 1.45 3.08
CA CYS A 108 7.67 1.20 1.85
C CYS A 108 9.17 1.53 2.02
N ALA A 109 9.50 2.67 2.63
CA ALA A 109 10.87 3.10 2.86
C ALA A 109 11.64 2.16 3.80
N TRP A 110 10.97 1.49 4.74
CA TRP A 110 11.61 0.50 5.60
C TRP A 110 11.66 -0.90 4.95
N VAL A 111 10.59 -1.36 4.32
CA VAL A 111 10.52 -2.74 3.81
C VAL A 111 11.31 -2.93 2.51
N PHE A 112 11.26 -2.00 1.56
CA PHE A 112 11.87 -2.21 0.25
C PHE A 112 13.38 -2.42 0.26
N PRO A 113 14.16 -1.75 1.12
CA PRO A 113 15.57 -2.07 1.23
C PRO A 113 15.86 -3.45 1.84
N VAL A 114 15.01 -3.90 2.76
CA VAL A 114 15.10 -5.24 3.35
C VAL A 114 14.79 -6.33 2.31
N LEU A 115 13.92 -6.04 1.34
CA LEU A 115 13.62 -6.93 0.21
C LEU A 115 14.63 -6.79 -0.95
N GLY A 116 15.66 -5.96 -0.84
CA GLY A 116 16.66 -5.74 -1.89
C GLY A 116 16.14 -4.98 -3.12
N ILE A 117 14.97 -4.34 -3.03
CA ILE A 117 14.37 -3.58 -4.13
C ILE A 117 15.05 -2.22 -4.29
N ILE A 118 15.44 -1.60 -3.17
CA ILE A 118 16.12 -0.31 -3.12
C ILE A 118 17.43 -0.50 -2.33
N LYS A 119 18.52 0.12 -2.77
CA LYS A 119 19.78 0.09 -2.03
C LYS A 119 19.78 1.20 -0.96
N VAL A 120 20.24 0.88 0.25
CA VAL A 120 20.57 1.90 1.25
C VAL A 120 22.02 2.29 1.03
N GLU A 121 22.22 3.53 0.59
CA GLU A 121 23.52 4.18 0.49
C GLU A 121 23.76 5.03 1.76
N PRO A 122 25.01 5.38 2.09
CA PRO A 122 25.34 6.16 3.30
C PRO A 122 24.46 7.41 3.45
N ASP A 123 24.22 8.13 2.34
CA ASP A 123 23.43 9.36 2.31
C ASP A 123 21.93 9.14 2.55
N THR A 124 21.46 7.89 2.41
CA THR A 124 20.05 7.50 2.61
C THR A 124 19.79 6.81 3.96
N GLN A 125 20.85 6.53 4.73
CA GLN A 125 20.76 5.82 6.01
C GLN A 125 19.91 6.59 7.04
N GLU A 126 20.01 7.92 7.07
CA GLU A 126 19.19 8.77 7.94
C GLU A 126 17.71 8.70 7.56
N ALA A 127 17.40 8.77 6.26
CA ALA A 127 16.04 8.66 5.76
C ALA A 127 15.43 7.28 6.08
N PHE A 128 16.21 6.22 5.95
CA PHE A 128 15.81 4.88 6.34
C PHE A 128 15.51 4.77 7.85
N ASN A 129 16.36 5.34 8.70
CA ASN A 129 16.12 5.36 10.15
C ASN A 129 14.90 6.22 10.52
N ARG A 130 14.69 7.34 9.83
CA ARG A 130 13.50 8.19 10.00
C ARG A 130 12.22 7.42 9.68
N ALA A 131 12.18 6.71 8.54
CA ALA A 131 11.03 5.90 8.16
C ALA A 131 10.65 4.84 9.23
N LYS A 132 11.63 4.28 9.95
CA LYS A 132 11.35 3.36 11.07
C LYS A 132 10.64 4.06 12.21
N ASN A 133 11.05 5.29 12.54
CA ASN A 133 10.46 6.06 13.62
C ASN A 133 9.07 6.55 13.20
N ASP A 134 8.91 7.08 11.99
CA ASP A 134 7.63 7.53 11.45
C ASP A 134 6.59 6.38 11.48
N LEU A 135 6.99 5.16 11.10
CA LEU A 135 6.09 4.01 11.20
C LEU A 135 5.74 3.66 12.66
N LYS A 136 6.68 3.75 13.59
CA LYS A 136 6.41 3.51 15.03
C LYS A 136 5.49 4.57 15.63
N ASP A 137 5.60 5.81 15.20
CA ASP A 137 4.73 6.90 15.63
C ASP A 137 3.31 6.67 15.11
N ALA A 138 3.17 6.30 13.83
CA ALA A 138 1.87 5.90 13.25
C ALA A 138 1.26 4.68 13.99
N LEU A 139 2.07 3.68 14.33
CA LEU A 139 1.62 2.53 15.13
C LEU A 139 1.21 2.94 16.55
N SER A 140 1.85 3.95 17.15
CA SER A 140 1.48 4.48 18.47
C SER A 140 0.11 5.15 18.47
N ILE A 141 -0.19 5.90 17.41
CA ILE A 141 -1.52 6.52 17.19
C ILE A 141 -2.58 5.43 17.07
N LEU A 142 -2.36 4.42 16.21
CA LEU A 142 -3.26 3.27 16.07
C LEU A 142 -3.45 2.52 17.39
N ASN A 143 -2.36 2.28 18.13
CA ASN A 143 -2.40 1.55 19.39
C ASN A 143 -3.25 2.25 20.44
N SER A 144 -3.19 3.58 20.45
CA SER A 144 -3.98 4.42 21.36
C SER A 144 -5.46 4.41 20.98
N HIS A 145 -5.77 4.57 19.70
CA HIS A 145 -7.15 4.49 19.20
C HIS A 145 -7.79 3.12 19.49
N LEU A 146 -7.06 2.04 19.18
CA LEU A 146 -7.53 0.66 19.37
C LEU A 146 -7.60 0.24 20.83
N LEU A 147 -7.17 1.05 21.80
CA LEU A 147 -7.33 0.71 23.22
C LEU A 147 -8.81 0.54 23.59
N ALA A 148 -9.67 1.43 23.07
CA ALA A 148 -11.10 1.45 23.38
C ALA A 148 -11.99 0.85 22.27
N HIS A 149 -11.41 0.42 21.15
CA HIS A 149 -12.14 0.00 19.96
C HIS A 149 -11.70 -1.38 19.47
N THR A 150 -12.66 -2.18 18.99
CA THR A 150 -12.34 -3.47 18.36
C THR A 150 -11.85 -3.29 16.93
N PHE A 151 -12.48 -2.37 16.20
CA PHE A 151 -12.19 -2.00 14.81
C PHE A 151 -12.07 -0.49 14.68
N LEU A 152 -11.53 0.00 13.58
CA LEU A 152 -11.25 1.43 13.43
C LEU A 152 -12.51 2.30 13.41
N VAL A 153 -13.63 1.80 12.88
CA VAL A 153 -14.90 2.53 12.77
C VAL A 153 -16.09 1.62 13.08
N GLY A 154 -17.00 2.06 13.97
CA GLY A 154 -18.34 1.49 14.12
C GLY A 154 -18.42 0.04 14.65
N GLU A 155 -17.41 -0.42 15.39
CA GLU A 155 -17.31 -1.78 15.98
C GLU A 155 -17.53 -2.93 14.97
N ARG A 156 -17.26 -2.70 13.68
CA ARG A 156 -17.26 -3.71 12.61
C ARG A 156 -16.14 -3.41 11.63
N ILE A 157 -15.71 -4.43 10.87
CA ILE A 157 -14.66 -4.27 9.85
C ILE A 157 -15.17 -3.37 8.75
N THR A 158 -14.47 -2.27 8.48
CA THR A 158 -14.79 -1.35 7.37
C THR A 158 -13.63 -1.26 6.38
N LEU A 159 -13.77 -0.44 5.33
CA LEU A 159 -12.65 -0.12 4.45
C LEU A 159 -11.46 0.51 5.20
N ALA A 160 -11.70 1.19 6.33
CA ALA A 160 -10.62 1.69 7.16
C ALA A 160 -9.71 0.54 7.61
N ASP A 161 -10.31 -0.53 8.16
CA ASP A 161 -9.59 -1.69 8.65
C ASP A 161 -8.84 -2.41 7.53
N ILE A 162 -9.52 -2.64 6.39
CA ILE A 162 -8.95 -3.32 5.22
C ILE A 162 -7.74 -2.55 4.68
N VAL A 163 -7.86 -1.24 4.49
CA VAL A 163 -6.80 -0.40 3.90
C VAL A 163 -5.60 -0.30 4.84
N VAL A 164 -5.82 0.00 6.13
CA VAL A 164 -4.74 0.10 7.12
C VAL A 164 -4.03 -1.24 7.27
N ALA A 165 -4.76 -2.36 7.36
CA ALA A 165 -4.17 -3.69 7.51
C ALA A 165 -3.37 -4.09 6.26
N CYS A 166 -3.86 -3.81 5.05
CA CYS A 166 -3.12 -4.09 3.82
C CYS A 166 -1.82 -3.27 3.74
N ASN A 167 -1.82 -2.00 4.16
CA ASN A 167 -0.61 -1.17 4.18
C ASN A 167 0.39 -1.64 5.26
N LEU A 168 -0.08 -2.27 6.35
CA LEU A 168 0.75 -2.86 7.41
C LEU A 168 1.18 -4.31 7.14
N LEU A 169 0.64 -4.97 6.12
CA LEU A 169 0.91 -6.38 5.82
C LEU A 169 2.40 -6.66 5.64
N ASN A 170 3.06 -5.90 4.76
CA ASN A 170 4.48 -6.05 4.48
C ASN A 170 5.36 -5.72 5.71
N PRO A 171 5.10 -4.63 6.46
CA PRO A 171 5.74 -4.41 7.75
C PRO A 171 5.68 -5.61 8.68
N TYR A 172 4.50 -6.21 8.89
CA TYR A 172 4.31 -7.38 9.75
C TYR A 172 5.02 -8.64 9.24
N LYS A 173 5.12 -8.84 7.92
CA LYS A 173 5.80 -10.00 7.32
C LYS A 173 7.32 -9.90 7.39
N PHE A 174 7.90 -8.71 7.27
CA PHE A 174 9.34 -8.58 7.01
C PHE A 174 10.16 -7.81 8.05
N VAL A 175 9.60 -6.82 8.74
CA VAL A 175 10.41 -5.88 9.57
C VAL A 175 9.91 -5.66 10.99
N LEU A 176 8.63 -5.91 11.29
CA LEU A 176 8.09 -5.78 12.64
C LEU A 176 8.31 -7.08 13.44
N ASP A 177 9.54 -7.30 13.88
CA ASP A 177 9.88 -8.45 14.74
C ASP A 177 9.22 -8.36 16.14
N PRO A 178 9.22 -9.45 16.94
CA PRO A 178 8.59 -9.47 18.26
C PRO A 178 9.05 -8.34 19.21
N ASN A 179 10.33 -7.95 19.19
CA ASN A 179 10.84 -6.88 20.03
C ASN A 179 10.33 -5.52 19.61
N CYS A 180 10.19 -5.29 18.31
CA CYS A 180 9.63 -4.04 17.78
C CYS A 180 8.13 -3.95 18.08
N ARG A 181 7.37 -5.04 17.91
CA ARG A 181 5.91 -4.98 18.01
C ARG A 181 5.35 -5.14 19.42
N LYS A 182 6.11 -5.65 20.40
CA LYS A 182 5.60 -5.92 21.77
C LYS A 182 4.96 -4.71 22.46
N VAL A 183 5.36 -3.49 22.12
CA VAL A 183 4.80 -2.25 22.68
C VAL A 183 3.42 -1.90 22.10
N PHE A 184 3.10 -2.40 20.89
CA PHE A 184 1.85 -2.11 20.18
C PHE A 184 0.82 -3.23 20.36
N VAL A 185 0.50 -3.55 21.62
CA VAL A 185 -0.36 -4.69 21.99
C VAL A 185 -1.73 -4.62 21.31
N ASN A 186 -2.36 -3.45 21.27
CA ASN A 186 -3.69 -3.27 20.72
C ASN A 186 -3.69 -3.43 19.20
N VAL A 187 -2.66 -2.90 18.52
CA VAL A 187 -2.48 -3.04 17.07
C VAL A 187 -2.22 -4.50 16.71
N ASN A 188 -1.36 -5.20 17.46
CA ASN A 188 -1.11 -6.62 17.23
C ASN A 188 -2.38 -7.45 17.36
N ARG A 189 -3.20 -7.19 18.40
CA ARG A 189 -4.50 -7.84 18.58
C ARG A 189 -5.44 -7.56 17.42
N TRP A 190 -5.57 -6.31 17.01
CA TRP A 190 -6.42 -5.90 15.89
C TRP A 190 -5.95 -6.52 14.56
N PHE A 191 -4.66 -6.41 14.22
CA PHE A 191 -4.10 -6.96 13.00
C PHE A 191 -4.27 -8.48 12.92
N ASN A 192 -3.96 -9.19 14.02
CA ASN A 192 -4.20 -10.64 14.11
C ASN A 192 -5.69 -10.97 13.94
N THR A 193 -6.59 -10.20 14.55
CA THR A 193 -8.04 -10.41 14.40
C THR A 193 -8.45 -10.31 12.93
N LEU A 194 -7.92 -9.35 12.18
CA LEU A 194 -8.25 -9.14 10.76
C LEU A 194 -7.71 -10.25 9.87
N VAL A 195 -6.41 -10.55 9.93
CA VAL A 195 -5.79 -11.54 9.03
C VAL A 195 -6.33 -12.96 9.25
N HIS A 196 -6.95 -13.22 10.41
CA HIS A 196 -7.59 -14.50 10.69
C HIS A 196 -9.06 -14.59 10.24
N GLN A 197 -9.68 -13.50 9.79
CA GLN A 197 -11.04 -13.54 9.25
C GLN A 197 -11.07 -14.38 7.95
N PRO A 198 -12.16 -15.12 7.68
CA PRO A 198 -12.29 -15.93 6.46
C PRO A 198 -12.05 -15.14 5.18
N GLU A 199 -12.57 -13.92 5.10
CA GLU A 199 -12.47 -13.03 3.94
C GLU A 199 -11.02 -12.55 3.70
N PHE A 200 -10.26 -12.33 4.78
CA PHE A 200 -8.84 -12.00 4.67
C PHE A 200 -8.03 -13.23 4.28
N LYS A 201 -8.26 -14.39 4.93
CA LYS A 201 -7.58 -15.65 4.61
C LYS A 201 -7.82 -16.10 3.17
N ALA A 202 -9.01 -15.89 2.63
CA ALA A 202 -9.34 -16.23 1.25
C ALA A 202 -8.48 -15.47 0.22
N VAL A 203 -7.97 -14.29 0.57
CA VAL A 203 -7.16 -13.45 -0.32
C VAL A 203 -5.68 -13.50 0.01
N LEU A 204 -5.32 -13.40 1.30
CA LEU A 204 -3.94 -13.29 1.77
C LEU A 204 -3.29 -14.66 2.03
N GLY A 205 -4.10 -15.73 2.14
CA GLY A 205 -3.64 -17.03 2.63
C GLY A 205 -3.23 -16.98 4.11
N GLU A 206 -2.30 -17.85 4.49
CA GLU A 206 -1.72 -17.86 5.82
C GLU A 206 -0.66 -16.75 5.95
N VAL A 207 -0.86 -15.84 6.90
CA VAL A 207 0.05 -14.70 7.12
C VAL A 207 1.04 -15.05 8.23
N THR A 208 2.26 -15.39 7.85
CA THR A 208 3.37 -15.60 8.79
C THR A 208 3.98 -14.26 9.21
N LEU A 209 3.94 -13.97 10.51
CA LEU A 209 4.55 -12.75 11.07
C LEU A 209 6.07 -12.90 11.17
N CYS A 210 6.79 -11.78 11.01
CA CYS A 210 8.23 -11.69 11.13
C CYS A 210 8.72 -12.21 12.49
N SER A 211 9.65 -13.17 12.52
CA SER A 211 10.26 -13.69 13.76
C SER A 211 11.56 -12.96 14.12
N LYS A 212 12.32 -12.53 13.11
CA LYS A 212 13.51 -11.67 13.21
C LYS A 212 13.50 -10.71 12.04
N THR A 213 13.80 -9.44 12.30
CA THR A 213 13.88 -8.41 11.25
C THR A 213 14.84 -8.89 10.16
N ALA A 214 14.36 -9.01 8.93
CA ALA A 214 15.22 -9.35 7.82
C ALA A 214 16.29 -8.25 7.66
N GLN A 215 17.56 -8.67 7.63
CA GLN A 215 18.68 -7.74 7.51
C GLN A 215 18.74 -7.21 6.08
N ILE A 216 19.22 -5.97 5.92
CA ILE A 216 19.53 -5.42 4.60
C ILE A 216 20.51 -6.38 3.94
N GLN A 217 20.14 -6.99 2.82
CA GLN A 217 21.04 -7.87 2.11
C GLN A 217 22.20 -7.04 1.55
N ALA A 218 23.37 -7.14 2.17
CA ALA A 218 24.61 -6.63 1.61
C ALA A 218 25.00 -7.57 0.46
N SER A 219 24.86 -7.14 -0.78
CA SER A 219 25.35 -7.93 -1.91
C SER A 219 26.88 -7.86 -1.94
N GLY A 220 27.54 -8.87 -1.37
CA GLY A 220 28.87 -9.29 -1.80
C GLY A 220 28.78 -9.94 -3.18
N ALA A 221 29.77 -9.65 -4.04
CA ALA A 221 29.88 -10.23 -5.36
C ALA A 221 29.83 -11.77 -5.31
N GLN A 222 28.80 -12.37 -5.90
CA GLN A 222 28.87 -13.74 -6.39
C GLN A 222 28.24 -13.77 -7.79
N GLY A 223 29.08 -14.13 -8.77
CA GLY A 223 28.63 -14.43 -10.12
C GLY A 223 27.60 -15.55 -10.07
N GLN A 224 26.47 -15.34 -10.73
CA GLN A 224 25.45 -16.36 -10.89
C GLN A 224 25.52 -16.92 -12.31
N ASP A 225 25.92 -18.19 -12.38
CA ASP A 225 25.52 -19.11 -13.42
C ASP A 225 24.00 -19.05 -13.62
N GLY A 226 23.60 -19.10 -14.89
CA GLY A 226 22.24 -18.83 -15.33
C GLY A 226 21.20 -19.75 -14.71
N LYS A 227 20.25 -19.16 -13.98
CA LYS A 227 18.84 -19.56 -13.95
C LYS A 227 17.98 -18.33 -13.64
N SER A 228 17.25 -17.91 -14.67
CA SER A 228 16.40 -16.71 -14.71
C SER A 228 15.37 -16.68 -13.58
N THR A 229 15.60 -15.83 -12.59
CA THR A 229 14.54 -15.29 -11.72
C THR A 229 14.60 -13.77 -11.84
N ARG A 230 13.82 -13.21 -12.77
CA ARG A 230 13.74 -11.77 -12.98
C ARG A 230 13.07 -11.13 -11.76
N HIS A 231 13.86 -10.62 -10.83
CA HIS A 231 13.38 -9.69 -9.81
C HIS A 231 12.72 -8.51 -10.53
N ILE A 232 11.40 -8.37 -10.36
CA ILE A 232 10.60 -7.31 -10.94
C ILE A 232 11.04 -6.00 -10.27
N LEU A 233 11.84 -5.21 -11.00
CA LEU A 233 12.23 -3.86 -10.58
C LEU A 233 10.99 -2.96 -10.62
N VAL A 234 10.38 -2.73 -9.46
CA VAL A 234 9.23 -1.83 -9.34
C VAL A 234 9.73 -0.39 -9.45
N PHE A 235 9.58 0.22 -10.62
CA PHE A 235 9.80 1.65 -10.80
C PHE A 235 8.71 2.43 -10.04
N PHE A 236 9.07 2.98 -8.88
CA PHE A 236 8.28 4.01 -8.22
C PHE A 236 8.58 5.36 -8.88
N THR A 237 7.72 5.80 -9.80
CA THR A 237 7.74 7.20 -10.24
C THR A 237 6.94 8.06 -9.25
N ASN A 238 7.67 8.99 -8.64
CA ASN A 238 7.28 10.14 -7.83
C ASN A 238 6.88 9.89 -6.37
N PHE A 239 7.89 9.66 -5.52
CA PHE A 239 7.97 10.39 -4.25
C PHE A 239 8.70 11.71 -4.54
N THR A 240 7.98 12.82 -4.61
CA THR A 240 8.62 14.13 -4.53
C THR A 240 9.08 14.32 -3.09
N ILE A 241 10.32 13.93 -2.81
CA ILE A 241 11.03 14.37 -1.61
C ILE A 241 11.22 15.88 -1.79
N VAL A 242 10.44 16.68 -1.07
CA VAL A 242 10.78 18.09 -0.85
C VAL A 242 11.96 18.07 0.10
N SER A 243 13.18 18.13 -0.47
CA SER A 243 14.39 18.37 0.31
C SER A 243 14.31 19.78 0.89
N VAL A 244 14.03 19.88 2.18
CA VAL A 244 14.21 21.12 2.93
C VAL A 244 15.72 21.29 3.14
N LEU A 245 16.35 22.10 2.29
CA LEU A 245 17.71 22.58 2.51
C LEU A 245 17.74 23.42 3.81
N PRO A 246 18.76 23.24 4.67
CA PRO A 246 18.84 24.00 5.91
C PRO A 246 19.24 25.45 5.60
N GLY A 247 18.41 26.41 6.01
CA GLY A 247 18.84 27.80 6.15
C GLY A 247 18.09 28.90 5.39
N HIS A 248 16.84 28.71 4.95
CA HIS A 248 16.04 29.84 4.41
C HIS A 248 14.67 30.00 5.09
N ARG A 249 14.43 31.24 5.56
CA ARG A 249 13.21 31.67 6.25
C ARG A 249 11.99 31.52 5.34
N ILE A 250 10.93 30.94 5.90
CA ILE A 250 9.61 30.78 5.29
C ILE A 250 9.06 32.16 4.89
N ARG A 251 8.89 32.39 3.59
CA ARG A 251 7.89 33.34 3.07
C ARG A 251 6.88 32.55 2.26
N ALA A 252 5.67 32.46 2.78
CA ALA A 252 4.51 32.02 2.04
C ALA A 252 4.32 32.93 0.81
N CYS A 253 4.24 32.33 -0.38
CA CYS A 253 3.67 33.01 -1.54
C CYS A 253 2.88 31.99 -2.37
N LEU A 254 1.58 32.23 -2.41
CA LEU A 254 0.57 31.58 -3.22
C LEU A 254 0.75 32.02 -4.69
N ILE A 255 0.30 31.17 -5.63
CA ILE A 255 -0.16 31.49 -7.01
C ILE A 255 0.83 31.29 -8.19
N SER A 256 0.45 30.30 -9.02
CA SER A 256 0.52 30.17 -10.49
C SER A 256 1.83 30.45 -11.26
N ARG A 257 2.30 29.44 -12.01
CA ARG A 257 2.16 29.37 -13.49
C ARG A 257 2.97 28.20 -14.04
N PHE A 258 2.25 27.25 -14.65
CA PHE A 258 2.79 26.34 -15.66
C PHE A 258 3.40 27.17 -16.80
N ARG A 259 4.65 26.90 -17.15
CA ARG A 259 5.18 27.19 -18.49
C ARG A 259 6.18 26.11 -18.88
N PHE A 260 5.68 25.15 -19.66
CA PHE A 260 6.48 24.28 -20.51
C PHE A 260 7.35 25.16 -21.42
N LYS A 261 8.66 24.91 -21.45
CA LYS A 261 9.52 25.31 -22.57
C LYS A 261 10.21 24.07 -23.09
N PHE A 262 9.70 23.58 -24.22
CA PHE A 262 10.44 22.76 -25.18
C PHE A 262 11.74 23.50 -25.53
N LEU A 263 12.88 22.84 -25.41
CA LEU A 263 14.05 23.16 -26.22
C LEU A 263 14.45 21.89 -26.97
N ARG A 264 14.22 21.94 -28.28
CA ARG A 264 14.82 21.07 -29.29
C ARG A 264 15.92 21.91 -29.92
N VAL A 265 17.18 21.48 -29.83
CA VAL A 265 18.24 21.98 -30.70
C VAL A 265 19.11 20.79 -31.07
N ILE A 266 18.94 20.42 -32.35
CA ILE A 266 19.83 19.75 -33.32
C ILE A 266 20.55 18.48 -32.85
#